data_AF-A0A100WGG9-F1
#
_entry.id   AF-A0A100WGG9-F1
#
_cell.length_a   1.000
_cell.length_b   1.000
_cell.length_c   1.000
_cell.angle_alpha   90.00
_cell.angle_beta   90.00
_cell.angle_gamma   90.00
#
_symmetry.space_group_name_H-M   'P 1'
#
loop_
_entity.id
_entity.type
_entity.pdbx_description
1 polymer ?
#
loop_
_entity_poly.entity_id
_entity_poly.type
_entity_poly.pdbx_seq_one_letter_code
_entity_poly.pdbx_strand_id
1 'polypeptide(L)'
;MTLADAGTSNLVAVEPGAIREDTPPGSVIQYSDYELDTSSPFAGGVAWIEGEFMPAEEAKISIFDTGFGHSDLTYTVAHVWHGNIFRLGDHLDRLLDGAAKLRLDAGYSKDELAEITKKCVSLSQLRESFVNLTITRGYGKRKGEKDLTKLTHQVYIYAIPYLWAFPPAEQIFGTTAVVPRHVRRAGRNTVDPTIKNYQWGDLTAASFEAKDRGARTAILLDADSCVAEGPGFNVCIVKNGKLASPSRNALPGITRKTVFELADQMGIEATLRDVTSHELYDADELMAVTTAGGVTPINSLDGEPIGNGEPGPMTVAIRDRFWALMDEPGPLIEAIEY
;
A
#
# COMPACT_ATOMS: atom_id res chain seq x y z
N MET A 1 32.14 -4.23 -29.22
CA MET A 1 31.43 -4.64 -28.00
C MET A 1 30.11 -5.23 -28.45
N THR A 2 30.03 -6.56 -28.50
CA THR A 2 28.84 -7.28 -28.96
C THR A 2 27.74 -7.19 -27.91
N LEU A 3 26.49 -7.03 -28.35
CA LEU A 3 25.25 -6.95 -27.55
C LEU A 3 24.94 -8.20 -26.69
N ALA A 4 25.92 -9.07 -26.44
CA ALA A 4 25.75 -10.38 -25.81
C ALA A 4 25.98 -10.40 -24.29
N ASP A 5 26.43 -9.29 -23.68
CA ASP A 5 26.69 -9.19 -22.23
C ASP A 5 25.61 -8.39 -21.47
N ALA A 6 24.34 -8.51 -21.88
CA ALA A 6 23.21 -8.03 -21.07
C ALA A 6 22.83 -9.11 -20.04
N GLY A 7 23.74 -9.37 -19.10
CA GLY A 7 23.59 -10.35 -18.03
C GLY A 7 22.58 -9.90 -16.97
N THR A 8 21.63 -10.80 -16.70
CA THR A 8 20.72 -10.90 -15.55
C THR A 8 19.81 -9.70 -15.26
N SER A 9 18.57 -9.84 -15.72
CA SER A 9 17.39 -9.12 -15.25
C SER A 9 17.28 -9.15 -13.71
N ASN A 10 17.33 -7.97 -13.06
CA ASN A 10 17.01 -7.77 -11.64
C ASN A 10 15.48 -7.81 -11.35
N LEU A 11 14.69 -8.43 -12.23
CA LEU A 11 13.25 -8.58 -11.99
C LEU A 11 13.02 -9.72 -10.99
N VAL A 12 12.95 -9.34 -9.72
CA VAL A 12 12.24 -10.05 -8.64
C VAL A 12 12.55 -11.55 -8.53
N ALA A 13 13.83 -11.93 -8.60
CA ALA A 13 14.24 -13.23 -8.08
C ALA A 13 14.15 -13.13 -6.54
N VAL A 14 13.07 -13.64 -5.95
CA VAL A 14 13.00 -13.84 -4.51
C VAL A 14 14.00 -14.95 -4.20
N GLU A 15 15.16 -14.61 -3.63
CA GLU A 15 16.09 -15.65 -3.16
C GLU A 15 15.36 -16.57 -2.16
N PRO A 16 15.59 -17.89 -2.18
CA PRO A 16 15.07 -18.79 -1.15
C PRO A 16 15.52 -18.30 0.25
N GLY A 17 14.59 -17.72 1.02
CA GLY A 17 14.85 -17.04 2.30
C GLY A 17 14.44 -15.56 2.34
N ALA A 18 14.29 -14.88 1.21
CA ALA A 18 13.92 -13.45 1.09
C ALA A 18 12.42 -13.16 1.29
N ILE A 19 11.67 -14.10 1.88
CA ILE A 19 10.24 -13.93 2.21
C ILE A 19 10.01 -13.34 3.60
N ARG A 20 11.08 -13.17 4.39
CA ARG A 20 11.06 -12.62 5.75
C ARG A 20 12.05 -11.46 5.87
N GLU A 21 11.73 -10.52 6.73
CA GLU A 21 12.63 -9.48 7.21
C GLU A 21 13.05 -9.76 8.66
N ASP A 22 14.17 -9.20 9.08
CA ASP A 22 14.58 -9.24 10.48
C ASP A 22 13.56 -8.49 11.35
N THR A 23 13.02 -9.17 12.36
CA THR A 23 12.09 -8.58 13.32
C THR A 23 12.78 -8.35 14.67
N PRO A 24 12.55 -7.21 15.34
CA PRO A 24 13.10 -6.98 16.68
C PRO A 24 12.65 -8.08 17.66
N PRO A 25 13.52 -8.58 18.54
CA PRO A 25 13.15 -9.61 19.52
C PRO A 25 11.97 -9.17 20.39
N GLY A 26 10.96 -10.04 20.53
CA GLY A 26 9.75 -9.75 21.30
C GLY A 26 8.77 -8.79 20.61
N SER A 27 9.00 -8.43 19.35
CA SER A 27 8.06 -7.65 18.52
C SER A 27 6.76 -8.44 18.31
N VAL A 28 5.64 -7.71 18.25
CA VAL A 28 4.33 -8.24 17.83
C VAL A 28 4.27 -8.66 16.36
N ILE A 29 5.28 -8.27 15.57
CA ILE A 29 5.44 -8.63 14.16
C ILE A 29 6.31 -9.88 14.12
N GLN A 30 5.70 -11.03 13.85
CA GLN A 30 6.39 -12.31 13.66
C GLN A 30 5.92 -12.91 12.33
N TYR A 31 6.82 -13.54 11.60
CA TYR A 31 6.47 -14.22 10.34
C TYR A 31 6.04 -15.66 10.61
N SER A 32 5.30 -16.25 9.67
CA SER A 32 5.03 -17.68 9.70
C SER A 32 6.31 -18.51 9.54
N ASP A 33 6.38 -19.64 10.24
CA ASP A 33 7.45 -20.63 10.10
C ASP A 33 7.06 -21.71 9.08
N TYR A 34 7.64 -21.63 7.87
CA TYR A 34 7.37 -22.53 6.75
C TYR A 34 8.47 -22.43 5.69
N GLU A 35 8.55 -23.44 4.82
CA GLU A 35 9.43 -23.43 3.65
C GLU A 35 8.61 -23.46 2.38
N LEU A 36 9.13 -22.83 1.32
CA LEU A 36 8.54 -22.90 -0.01
C LEU A 36 8.90 -24.24 -0.66
N ASP A 37 7.91 -24.90 -1.27
CA ASP A 37 8.14 -25.99 -2.21
C ASP A 37 8.61 -25.42 -3.54
N THR A 38 9.92 -25.29 -3.68
CA THR A 38 10.62 -24.75 -4.87
C THR A 38 10.51 -25.65 -6.10
N SER A 39 9.90 -26.84 -6.00
CA SER A 39 9.56 -27.63 -7.19
C SER A 39 8.38 -27.04 -7.96
N SER A 40 7.56 -26.20 -7.31
CA SER A 40 6.50 -25.44 -7.97
C SER A 40 7.08 -24.19 -8.65
N PRO A 41 6.76 -23.93 -9.94
CA PRO A 41 7.22 -22.73 -10.63
C PRO A 41 6.61 -21.43 -10.08
N PHE A 42 5.58 -21.55 -9.23
CA PHE A 42 4.86 -20.44 -8.61
C PHE A 42 5.41 -20.04 -7.23
N ALA A 43 6.28 -20.87 -6.65
CA ALA A 43 6.78 -20.70 -5.30
C ALA A 43 7.37 -19.30 -5.09
N GLY A 44 6.84 -18.56 -4.13
CA GLY A 44 7.33 -17.21 -3.78
C GLY A 44 6.81 -16.08 -4.68
N GLY A 45 6.08 -16.34 -5.76
CA GLY A 45 5.53 -15.27 -6.59
C GLY A 45 4.67 -15.73 -7.76
N VAL A 46 3.44 -15.21 -7.84
CA VAL A 46 2.49 -15.54 -8.92
C VAL A 46 1.88 -14.27 -9.48
N ALA A 47 1.74 -14.21 -10.80
CA ALA A 47 0.91 -13.24 -11.48
C ALA A 47 -0.27 -13.93 -12.18
N TRP A 48 -1.38 -13.20 -12.32
CA TRP A 48 -2.50 -13.55 -13.17
C TRP A 48 -2.71 -12.42 -14.19
N ILE A 49 -2.60 -12.75 -15.47
CA ILE A 49 -2.64 -11.81 -16.59
C ILE A 49 -3.43 -12.47 -17.73
N GLU A 50 -4.42 -11.77 -18.28
CA GLU A 50 -5.19 -12.21 -19.45
C GLU A 50 -5.80 -13.62 -19.32
N GLY A 51 -6.18 -14.04 -18.10
CA GLY A 51 -6.82 -15.32 -17.84
C GLY A 51 -5.90 -16.44 -17.37
N GLU A 52 -4.58 -16.22 -17.36
CA GLU A 52 -3.59 -17.25 -17.05
C GLU A 52 -2.77 -16.92 -15.79
N PHE A 53 -2.49 -17.94 -14.97
CA PHE A 53 -1.53 -17.85 -13.87
C PHE A 53 -0.12 -18.16 -14.39
N MET A 54 0.86 -17.36 -13.98
CA MET A 54 2.27 -17.49 -14.38
C MET A 54 3.21 -17.14 -13.22
N PRO A 55 4.47 -17.61 -13.23
CA PRO A 55 5.49 -17.13 -12.29
C PRO A 55 5.60 -15.61 -12.38
N ALA A 56 5.72 -14.92 -11.23
CA ALA A 56 5.75 -13.45 -11.21
C ALA A 56 6.90 -12.86 -12.03
N GLU A 57 8.04 -13.56 -12.14
CA GLU A 57 9.20 -13.17 -12.93
C GLU A 57 8.99 -13.25 -14.45
N GLU A 58 8.03 -14.06 -14.90
CA GLU A 58 7.68 -14.21 -16.32
C GLU A 58 6.60 -13.20 -16.77
N ALA A 59 5.95 -12.53 -15.81
CA ALA A 59 4.84 -11.63 -16.03
C ALA A 59 5.22 -10.46 -16.96
N LYS A 60 4.49 -10.33 -18.07
CA LYS A 60 4.68 -9.27 -19.07
C LYS A 60 3.35 -8.67 -19.44
N ILE A 61 3.31 -7.34 -19.53
CA ILE A 61 2.17 -6.59 -20.06
C ILE A 61 2.52 -5.98 -21.42
N SER A 62 1.50 -5.69 -22.23
CA SER A 62 1.69 -4.99 -23.49
C SER A 62 2.23 -3.57 -23.25
N ILE A 63 3.29 -3.17 -23.96
CA ILE A 63 3.75 -1.77 -23.98
C ILE A 63 2.69 -0.81 -24.53
N PHE A 64 1.69 -1.33 -25.26
CA PHE A 64 0.58 -0.55 -25.79
C PHE A 64 -0.59 -0.44 -24.80
N ASP A 65 -0.52 -1.09 -23.65
CA ASP A 65 -1.47 -0.88 -22.57
C ASP A 65 -1.38 0.59 -22.11
N THR A 66 -2.51 1.29 -22.12
CA THR A 66 -2.56 2.71 -21.73
C THR A 66 -2.30 2.92 -20.24
N GLY A 67 -2.43 1.89 -19.41
CA GLY A 67 -1.95 1.87 -18.04
C GLY A 67 -0.44 2.06 -17.95
N PHE A 68 0.34 1.56 -18.92
CA PHE A 68 1.77 1.88 -19.03
C PHE A 68 1.99 3.24 -19.69
N GLY A 69 1.42 3.45 -20.88
CA GLY A 69 1.73 4.65 -21.69
C GLY A 69 1.23 5.97 -21.10
N HIS A 70 0.15 5.96 -20.31
CA HIS A 70 -0.49 7.16 -19.77
C HIS A 70 -0.92 7.03 -18.30
N SER A 71 -0.64 5.91 -17.63
CA SER A 71 -1.15 5.66 -16.27
C SER A 71 -2.68 5.78 -16.17
N ASP A 72 -3.41 5.38 -17.23
CA ASP A 72 -4.88 5.30 -17.23
C ASP A 72 -5.31 3.98 -16.60
N LEU A 73 -5.28 3.97 -15.26
CA LEU A 73 -5.54 2.80 -14.43
C LEU A 73 -5.98 3.20 -13.02
N THR A 74 -6.52 2.23 -12.29
CA THR A 74 -6.60 2.24 -10.84
C THR A 74 -6.06 0.92 -10.29
N TYR A 75 -5.68 0.89 -9.02
CA TYR A 75 -5.23 -0.34 -8.38
C TYR A 75 -5.62 -0.38 -6.90
N THR A 76 -5.59 -1.56 -6.29
CA THR A 76 -5.59 -1.75 -4.85
C THR A 76 -4.49 -2.72 -4.47
N VAL A 77 -4.14 -2.71 -3.19
CA VAL A 77 -3.20 -3.65 -2.60
C VAL A 77 -3.88 -4.21 -1.38
N ALA A 78 -4.06 -5.52 -1.33
CA ALA A 78 -4.39 -6.26 -0.11
C ALA A 78 -3.11 -6.90 0.43
N HIS A 79 -3.16 -7.41 1.65
CA HIS A 79 -2.06 -8.20 2.19
C HIS A 79 -2.58 -9.46 2.85
N VAL A 80 -1.69 -10.45 2.89
CA VAL A 80 -1.86 -11.70 3.63
C VAL A 80 -0.87 -11.69 4.77
N TRP A 81 -1.32 -12.10 5.95
CA TRP A 81 -0.50 -12.29 7.13
C TRP A 81 -0.92 -13.58 7.82
N HIS A 82 0.04 -14.45 8.17
CA HIS A 82 -0.24 -15.78 8.74
C HIS A 82 -1.23 -16.62 7.92
N GLY A 83 -1.22 -16.45 6.60
CA GLY A 83 -2.12 -17.14 5.68
C GLY A 83 -3.56 -16.62 5.64
N ASN A 84 -3.83 -15.46 6.27
CA ASN A 84 -5.11 -14.79 6.26
C ASN A 84 -5.06 -13.52 5.41
N ILE A 85 -5.92 -13.41 4.40
CA ILE A 85 -6.04 -12.17 3.62
C ILE A 85 -6.91 -11.16 4.38
N PHE A 86 -6.36 -9.98 4.62
CA PHE A 86 -7.00 -8.96 5.45
C PHE A 86 -7.86 -8.00 4.62
N ARG A 87 -9.14 -7.91 4.98
CA ARG A 87 -10.15 -6.99 4.45
C ARG A 87 -10.27 -7.00 2.93
N LEU A 88 -10.13 -8.17 2.30
CA LEU A 88 -10.18 -8.32 0.84
C LEU A 88 -11.45 -7.68 0.25
N GLY A 89 -12.60 -7.92 0.86
CA GLY A 89 -13.86 -7.31 0.45
C GLY A 89 -13.81 -5.78 0.36
N ASP A 90 -13.25 -5.10 1.37
CA ASP A 90 -13.09 -3.64 1.39
C ASP A 90 -12.10 -3.15 0.33
N HIS A 91 -11.02 -3.91 0.11
CA HIS A 91 -10.03 -3.59 -0.92
C HIS A 91 -10.64 -3.66 -2.32
N LEU A 92 -11.46 -4.68 -2.60
CA LEU A 92 -12.16 -4.85 -3.86
C LEU A 92 -13.27 -3.80 -4.07
N ASP A 93 -14.03 -3.46 -3.03
CA ASP A 93 -15.04 -2.39 -3.12
C ASP A 93 -14.39 -1.06 -3.51
N ARG A 94 -13.25 -0.72 -2.90
CA ARG A 94 -12.52 0.50 -3.23
C ARG A 94 -11.92 0.45 -4.65
N LEU A 95 -11.43 -0.72 -5.08
CA LEU A 95 -10.92 -0.90 -6.45
C LEU A 95 -12.02 -0.64 -7.48
N LEU A 96 -13.21 -1.24 -7.28
CA LEU A 96 -14.34 -1.11 -8.19
C LEU A 96 -14.95 0.30 -8.17
N ASP A 97 -14.99 0.96 -7.02
CA ASP A 97 -15.36 2.40 -6.92
C ASP A 97 -14.38 3.29 -7.70
N GLY A 98 -13.07 3.06 -7.53
CA GLY A 98 -12.03 3.74 -8.31
C GLY A 98 -12.16 3.51 -9.81
N ALA A 99 -12.44 2.27 -10.21
CA ALA A 99 -12.65 1.89 -11.60
C ALA A 99 -13.88 2.62 -12.17
N ALA A 100 -15.01 2.61 -11.45
CA ALA A 100 -16.23 3.31 -11.86
C ALA A 100 -16.01 4.82 -12.03
N LYS A 101 -15.27 5.47 -11.11
CA LYS A 101 -14.91 6.89 -11.22
C LYS A 101 -14.07 7.20 -12.46
N LEU A 102 -13.22 6.25 -12.88
CA LEU A 102 -12.45 6.34 -14.13
C LEU A 102 -13.21 5.79 -15.35
N ARG A 103 -14.45 5.33 -15.21
CA ARG A 103 -15.21 4.64 -16.28
C ARG A 103 -14.49 3.40 -16.81
N LEU A 104 -13.74 2.72 -15.95
CA LEU A 104 -13.15 1.42 -16.20
C LEU A 104 -14.18 0.34 -15.86
N ASP A 105 -14.07 -0.78 -16.56
CA ASP A 105 -14.86 -1.98 -16.37
C ASP A 105 -13.88 -3.13 -16.25
N ALA A 106 -13.89 -3.81 -15.11
CA ALA A 106 -13.01 -4.94 -14.87
C ALA A 106 -13.36 -6.14 -15.77
N GLY A 107 -14.62 -6.27 -16.20
CA GLY A 107 -15.11 -7.48 -16.85
C GLY A 107 -15.28 -8.68 -15.90
N TYR A 108 -15.12 -8.47 -14.59
CA TYR A 108 -15.24 -9.47 -13.54
C TYR A 108 -16.09 -8.92 -12.39
N SER A 109 -16.88 -9.79 -11.78
CA SER A 109 -17.55 -9.52 -10.51
C SER A 109 -16.55 -9.42 -9.35
N LYS A 110 -16.99 -8.82 -8.25
CA LYS A 110 -16.21 -8.77 -7.01
C LYS A 110 -15.79 -10.16 -6.54
N ASP A 111 -16.68 -11.13 -6.62
CA ASP A 111 -16.43 -12.51 -6.18
C ASP A 111 -15.40 -13.20 -7.08
N GLU A 112 -15.49 -13.03 -8.40
CA GLU A 112 -14.48 -13.56 -9.34
C GLU A 112 -13.09 -12.96 -9.07
N LEU A 113 -13.01 -11.64 -8.84
CA LEU A 113 -11.74 -10.99 -8.47
C LEU A 113 -11.20 -11.53 -7.14
N ALA A 114 -12.07 -11.77 -6.15
CA ALA A 114 -11.68 -12.36 -4.87
C ALA A 114 -11.10 -13.77 -5.05
N GLU A 115 -11.76 -14.62 -5.84
CA GLU A 115 -11.29 -15.98 -6.11
C GLU A 115 -9.95 -16.00 -6.85
N ILE A 116 -9.78 -15.18 -7.89
CA ILE A 116 -8.50 -15.08 -8.61
C ILE A 116 -7.39 -14.61 -7.67
N THR A 117 -7.67 -13.61 -6.83
CA THR A 117 -6.72 -13.05 -5.86
C THR A 117 -6.28 -14.10 -4.84
N LYS A 118 -7.22 -14.81 -4.23
CA LYS A 118 -6.92 -15.89 -3.28
C LYS A 118 -6.15 -17.03 -3.96
N LYS A 119 -6.46 -17.33 -5.22
CA LYS A 119 -5.74 -18.35 -5.99
C LYS A 119 -4.30 -17.96 -6.30
N CYS A 120 -4.01 -16.68 -6.60
CA CYS A 120 -2.62 -16.19 -6.72
C CYS A 120 -1.82 -16.44 -5.44
N VAL A 121 -2.39 -16.16 -4.26
CA VAL A 121 -1.72 -16.37 -2.97
C VAL A 121 -1.55 -17.87 -2.67
N SER A 122 -2.58 -18.67 -2.89
CA SER A 122 -2.54 -20.12 -2.72
C SER A 122 -1.38 -20.74 -3.53
N LEU A 123 -1.32 -20.42 -4.82
CA LEU A 123 -0.27 -20.92 -5.72
C LEU A 123 1.13 -20.43 -5.35
N SER A 124 1.26 -19.20 -4.82
CA SER A 124 2.55 -18.65 -4.41
C SER A 124 3.09 -19.26 -3.12
N GLN A 125 2.22 -19.95 -2.35
CA GLN A 125 2.51 -20.54 -1.04
C GLN A 125 2.84 -19.50 0.05
N LEU A 126 2.71 -18.20 -0.24
CA LEU A 126 3.11 -17.14 0.67
C LEU A 126 2.11 -16.98 1.81
N ARG A 127 2.58 -17.11 3.06
CA ARG A 127 1.79 -16.80 4.28
C ARG A 127 1.79 -15.32 4.62
N GLU A 128 2.85 -14.61 4.24
CA GLU A 128 2.95 -13.15 4.29
C GLU A 128 3.13 -12.63 2.86
N SER A 129 2.11 -11.94 2.33
CA SER A 129 2.09 -11.54 0.92
C SER A 129 1.58 -10.13 0.71
N PHE A 130 2.23 -9.43 -0.21
CA PHE A 130 1.71 -8.23 -0.85
C PHE A 130 0.96 -8.65 -2.11
N VAL A 131 -0.33 -8.30 -2.21
CA VAL A 131 -1.20 -8.70 -3.33
C VAL A 131 -1.75 -7.47 -4.02
N ASN A 132 -1.29 -7.23 -5.25
CA ASN A 132 -1.71 -6.11 -6.06
C ASN A 132 -2.81 -6.53 -7.04
N LEU A 133 -3.81 -5.67 -7.21
CA LEU A 133 -4.82 -5.80 -8.27
C LEU A 133 -4.89 -4.47 -9.01
N THR A 134 -4.65 -4.47 -10.30
CA THR A 134 -4.65 -3.30 -11.17
C THR A 134 -5.70 -3.49 -12.28
N ILE A 135 -6.50 -2.44 -12.52
CA ILE A 135 -7.41 -2.37 -13.67
C ILE A 135 -6.93 -1.22 -14.57
N THR A 136 -6.61 -1.53 -15.82
CA THR A 136 -6.17 -0.53 -16.81
C THR A 136 -7.25 -0.29 -17.85
N ARG A 137 -7.17 0.87 -18.52
CA ARG A 137 -7.94 1.12 -19.74
C ARG A 137 -7.54 0.19 -20.89
N GLY A 138 -6.38 -0.47 -20.79
CA GLY A 138 -5.98 -1.53 -21.69
C GLY A 138 -5.55 -1.03 -23.05
N TYR A 139 -5.90 -1.77 -24.10
CA TYR A 139 -5.44 -1.51 -25.45
C TYR A 139 -6.46 -1.97 -26.50
N GLY A 140 -6.36 -1.43 -27.72
CA GLY A 140 -7.24 -1.76 -28.83
C GLY A 140 -6.63 -2.76 -29.80
N LYS A 141 -7.46 -3.28 -30.72
CA LYS A 141 -7.02 -4.18 -31.82
C LYS A 141 -5.93 -3.55 -32.72
N ARG A 142 -5.92 -2.22 -32.81
CA ARG A 142 -4.90 -1.46 -33.55
C ARG A 142 -3.90 -0.86 -32.57
N LYS A 143 -2.60 -1.00 -32.87
CA LYS A 143 -1.54 -0.33 -32.09
C LYS A 143 -1.76 1.18 -32.09
N GLY A 144 -1.74 1.79 -30.91
CA GLY A 144 -1.98 3.23 -30.75
C GLY A 144 -3.43 3.67 -30.96
N GLU A 145 -4.40 2.76 -30.80
CA GLU A 145 -5.83 3.12 -30.79
C GLU A 145 -6.10 4.21 -29.74
N LYS A 146 -6.78 5.28 -30.16
CA LYS A 146 -7.09 6.46 -29.30
C LYS A 146 -8.57 6.56 -28.96
N ASP A 147 -9.41 5.84 -29.68
CA ASP A 147 -10.83 5.78 -29.40
C ASP A 147 -11.06 4.89 -28.16
N LEU A 148 -11.34 5.53 -27.03
CA LEU A 148 -11.55 4.86 -25.74
C LEU A 148 -12.63 3.78 -25.81
N THR A 149 -13.62 3.91 -26.70
CA THR A 149 -14.70 2.92 -26.86
C THR A 149 -14.26 1.63 -27.56
N LYS A 150 -13.06 1.62 -28.14
CA LYS A 150 -12.46 0.48 -28.83
C LYS A 150 -11.33 -0.19 -28.04
N LEU A 151 -11.07 0.29 -26.83
CA LEU A 151 -10.09 -0.32 -25.93
C LEU A 151 -10.76 -1.41 -25.12
N THR A 152 -10.05 -2.53 -24.96
CA THR A 152 -10.43 -3.58 -24.03
C THR A 152 -9.68 -3.34 -22.73
N HIS A 153 -10.39 -3.04 -21.65
CA HIS A 153 -9.81 -2.88 -20.33
C HIS A 153 -9.12 -4.18 -19.86
N GLN A 154 -8.08 -4.06 -19.06
CA GLN A 154 -7.30 -5.21 -18.58
C GLN A 154 -7.30 -5.27 -17.06
N VAL A 155 -7.22 -6.50 -16.53
CA VAL A 155 -7.02 -6.76 -15.10
C VAL A 155 -5.72 -7.52 -14.94
N TYR A 156 -4.87 -7.03 -14.05
CA TYR A 156 -3.60 -7.65 -13.68
C TYR A 156 -3.55 -7.86 -12.18
N ILE A 157 -3.23 -9.07 -11.74
CA ILE A 157 -3.12 -9.41 -10.32
C ILE A 157 -1.76 -10.05 -10.10
N TYR A 158 -1.08 -9.71 -9.00
CA TYR A 158 0.11 -10.44 -8.60
C TYR A 158 0.23 -10.54 -7.08
N ALA A 159 0.77 -11.66 -6.62
CA ALA A 159 1.12 -11.93 -5.23
C ALA A 159 2.63 -12.17 -5.14
N ILE A 160 3.29 -11.40 -4.29
CA ILE A 160 4.73 -11.47 -4.00
C ILE A 160 4.93 -11.42 -2.48
N PRO A 161 6.15 -11.63 -1.95
CA PRO A 161 6.38 -11.54 -0.50
C PRO A 161 5.94 -10.19 0.05
N TYR A 162 5.55 -10.16 1.32
CA TYR A 162 5.09 -8.94 1.96
C TYR A 162 6.13 -7.80 1.84
N LEU A 163 5.67 -6.62 1.43
CA LEU A 163 6.52 -5.43 1.28
C LEU A 163 6.35 -4.50 2.47
N TRP A 164 7.46 -3.99 2.97
CA TRP A 164 7.49 -2.99 4.03
C TRP A 164 7.78 -1.59 3.47
N ALA A 165 6.80 -0.69 3.54
CA ALA A 165 7.02 0.74 3.40
C ALA A 165 7.94 1.26 4.52
N PHE A 166 7.81 0.67 5.71
CA PHE A 166 8.65 0.88 6.89
C PHE A 166 8.99 -0.49 7.49
N PRO A 167 10.25 -0.94 7.46
CA PRO A 167 10.68 -2.24 7.98
C PRO A 167 10.29 -2.47 9.45
N PRO A 168 10.25 -3.72 9.94
CA PRO A 168 9.85 -4.02 11.32
C PRO A 168 10.57 -3.20 12.39
N ALA A 169 11.86 -2.90 12.22
CA ALA A 169 12.60 -2.04 13.13
C ALA A 169 11.99 -0.63 13.24
N GLU A 170 11.58 -0.02 12.12
CA GLU A 170 10.94 1.30 12.11
C GLU A 170 9.52 1.25 12.70
N GLN A 171 8.81 0.12 12.62
CA GLN A 171 7.52 -0.07 13.30
C GLN A 171 7.66 -0.02 14.82
N ILE A 172 8.79 -0.54 15.34
CA ILE A 172 9.04 -0.68 16.77
C ILE A 172 9.67 0.58 17.35
N PHE A 173 10.69 1.13 16.68
CA PHE A 173 11.48 2.26 17.19
C PHE A 173 11.07 3.60 16.58
N GLY A 174 10.28 3.60 15.51
CA GLY A 174 9.82 4.79 14.83
C GLY A 174 10.68 5.21 13.64
N THR A 175 10.18 6.21 12.91
CA THR A 175 10.79 6.74 11.69
C THR A 175 10.86 8.27 11.69
N THR A 176 11.47 8.85 10.67
CA THR A 176 11.63 10.31 10.52
C THR A 176 10.96 10.82 9.25
N ALA A 177 10.32 11.98 9.34
CA ALA A 177 9.64 12.62 8.23
C ALA A 177 10.09 14.08 8.02
N VAL A 178 9.85 14.58 6.82
CA VAL A 178 9.87 16.02 6.53
C VAL A 178 8.56 16.46 5.91
N VAL A 179 8.25 17.76 6.02
CA VAL A 179 7.27 18.40 5.16
C VAL A 179 8.00 18.93 3.92
N PRO A 180 7.69 18.45 2.69
CA PRO A 180 8.35 18.94 1.49
C PRO A 180 8.08 20.42 1.22
N ARG A 181 9.11 21.12 0.77
CA ARG A 181 9.07 22.56 0.48
C ARG A 181 8.72 22.84 -0.98
N HIS A 182 9.08 21.94 -1.91
CA HIS A 182 9.01 22.19 -3.34
C HIS A 182 7.87 21.46 -4.06
N VAL A 183 7.18 20.57 -3.35
CA VAL A 183 6.08 19.78 -3.91
C VAL A 183 4.88 19.77 -2.96
N ARG A 184 3.68 19.71 -3.55
CA ARG A 184 2.41 19.57 -2.86
C ARG A 184 1.68 18.37 -3.43
N ARG A 185 0.79 17.80 -2.63
CA ARG A 185 -0.07 16.71 -3.10
C ARG A 185 -0.96 17.21 -4.23
N ALA A 186 -1.03 16.47 -5.32
CA ALA A 186 -1.97 16.76 -6.40
C ALA A 186 -3.39 16.83 -5.84
N GLY A 187 -4.07 17.95 -6.10
CA GLY A 187 -5.43 18.16 -5.65
C GLY A 187 -6.44 17.37 -6.47
N ARG A 188 -7.64 17.22 -5.91
CA ARG A 188 -8.75 16.44 -6.50
C ARG A 188 -9.08 16.79 -7.96
N ASN A 189 -8.93 18.06 -8.34
CA ASN A 189 -9.24 18.55 -9.69
C ASN A 189 -8.10 18.30 -10.71
N THR A 190 -6.97 17.73 -10.28
CA THR A 190 -5.85 17.32 -11.14
C THR A 190 -5.80 15.80 -11.25
N VAL A 191 -5.71 15.11 -10.10
CA VAL A 191 -5.82 13.66 -9.98
C VAL A 191 -6.59 13.40 -8.69
N ASP A 192 -7.79 12.82 -8.76
CA ASP A 192 -8.61 12.56 -7.57
C ASP A 192 -7.87 11.59 -6.63
N PRO A 193 -7.39 12.02 -5.44
CA PRO A 193 -6.59 11.18 -4.56
C PRO A 193 -7.42 10.08 -3.90
N THR A 194 -8.76 10.13 -4.01
CA THR A 194 -9.63 9.03 -3.59
C THR A 194 -9.58 7.84 -4.54
N ILE A 195 -9.06 8.02 -5.76
CA ILE A 195 -8.80 6.97 -6.74
C ILE A 195 -7.33 6.57 -6.62
N LYS A 196 -7.06 5.37 -6.09
CA LYS A 196 -5.70 4.88 -5.94
C LYS A 196 -5.08 4.63 -7.33
N ASN A 197 -3.93 5.25 -7.61
CA ASN A 197 -3.34 5.34 -8.96
C ASN A 197 -1.79 5.33 -8.93
N TYR A 198 -1.16 5.10 -10.08
CA TYR A 198 0.32 5.09 -10.22
C TYR A 198 0.92 6.44 -10.66
N GLN A 199 0.16 7.54 -10.67
CA GLN A 199 0.65 8.86 -11.05
C GLN A 199 1.42 9.54 -9.90
N TRP A 200 2.51 8.90 -9.47
CA TRP A 200 3.27 9.23 -8.26
C TRP A 200 4.30 10.35 -8.46
N GLY A 201 4.12 11.27 -9.41
CA GLY A 201 5.11 12.31 -9.69
C GLY A 201 5.40 13.20 -8.47
N ASP A 202 4.35 13.62 -7.77
CA ASP A 202 4.42 14.41 -6.54
C ASP A 202 4.99 13.61 -5.37
N LEU A 203 4.50 12.38 -5.18
CA LEU A 203 4.95 11.47 -4.12
C LEU A 203 6.44 11.10 -4.28
N THR A 204 6.89 10.84 -5.51
CA THR A 204 8.28 10.51 -5.82
C THR A 204 9.20 11.70 -5.60
N ALA A 205 8.80 12.90 -6.04
CA ALA A 205 9.55 14.12 -5.77
C ALA A 205 9.67 14.39 -4.26
N ALA A 206 8.61 14.16 -3.50
CA ALA A 206 8.62 14.28 -2.04
C ALA A 206 9.59 13.29 -1.39
N SER A 207 9.64 12.04 -1.86
CA SER A 207 10.61 11.04 -1.38
C SER A 207 12.06 11.44 -1.65
N PHE A 208 12.36 12.02 -2.82
CA PHE A 208 13.69 12.56 -3.09
C PHE A 208 14.03 13.72 -2.14
N GLU A 209 13.11 14.66 -1.93
CA GLU A 209 13.36 15.77 -1.01
C GLU A 209 13.59 15.28 0.43
N ALA A 210 12.85 14.27 0.89
CA ALA A 210 13.09 13.65 2.20
C ALA A 210 14.49 13.08 2.32
N LYS A 211 14.92 12.31 1.31
CA LYS A 211 16.27 11.74 1.25
C LYS A 211 17.35 12.83 1.27
N ASP A 212 17.20 13.88 0.46
CA ASP A 212 18.16 14.99 0.38
C ASP A 212 18.28 15.75 1.71
N ARG A 213 17.22 15.72 2.52
CA ARG A 213 17.15 16.34 3.85
C ARG A 213 17.46 15.37 4.99
N GLY A 214 17.90 14.15 4.68
CA GLY A 214 18.31 13.16 5.69
C GLY A 214 17.15 12.52 6.46
N ALA A 215 15.92 12.62 5.96
CA ALA A 215 14.75 11.99 6.56
C ALA A 215 14.35 10.72 5.80
N ARG A 216 13.62 9.84 6.48
CA ARG A 216 13.21 8.54 5.92
C ARG A 216 12.01 8.65 4.99
N THR A 217 11.10 9.60 5.24
CA THR A 217 9.89 9.80 4.43
C THR A 217 9.43 11.25 4.39
N ALA A 218 8.34 11.52 3.68
CA ALA A 218 7.73 12.83 3.55
C ALA A 218 6.23 12.81 3.92
N ILE A 219 5.75 13.93 4.47
CA ILE A 219 4.33 14.21 4.65
C ILE A 219 3.96 15.38 3.74
N LEU A 220 3.19 15.13 2.69
CA LEU A 220 2.79 16.18 1.76
C LEU A 220 1.63 16.98 2.34
N LEU A 221 1.66 18.28 2.06
CA LEU A 221 0.51 19.17 2.27
C LEU A 221 -0.26 19.35 0.96
N ASP A 222 -1.52 19.73 1.08
CA ASP A 222 -2.33 20.22 -0.03
C ASP A 222 -2.07 21.72 -0.31
N ALA A 223 -2.80 22.28 -1.29
CA ALA A 223 -2.67 23.68 -1.69
C ALA A 223 -3.07 24.68 -0.60
N ASP A 224 -3.89 24.26 0.37
CA ASP A 224 -4.36 25.08 1.48
C ASP A 224 -3.48 24.89 2.74
N SER A 225 -2.34 24.23 2.60
CA SER A 225 -1.41 23.92 3.70
C SER A 225 -2.04 23.06 4.81
N CYS A 226 -3.03 22.25 4.44
CA CYS A 226 -3.52 21.14 5.25
C CYS A 226 -2.73 19.88 4.94
N VAL A 227 -2.57 19.00 5.93
CA VAL A 227 -1.96 17.68 5.77
C VAL A 227 -2.79 16.88 4.78
N ALA A 228 -2.12 16.26 3.80
CA ALA A 228 -2.73 15.36 2.84
C ALA A 228 -2.37 13.91 3.19
N GLU A 229 -1.30 13.39 2.59
CA GLU A 229 -0.80 12.03 2.80
C GLU A 229 0.71 11.96 2.49
N GLY A 230 1.34 10.82 2.73
CA GLY A 230 2.72 10.58 2.35
C GLY A 230 2.85 9.63 1.16
N PRO A 231 4.09 9.36 0.68
CA PRO A 231 4.35 8.41 -0.39
C PRO A 231 3.89 6.98 -0.04
N GLY A 232 2.63 6.66 -0.35
CA GLY A 232 2.05 5.34 -0.15
C GLY A 232 1.41 5.09 1.23
N PHE A 233 1.17 6.12 2.05
CA PHE A 233 0.56 5.97 3.38
C PHE A 233 -0.31 7.18 3.77
N ASN A 234 -1.32 6.96 4.61
CA ASN A 234 -2.04 8.06 5.27
C ASN A 234 -1.31 8.49 6.55
N VAL A 235 -1.58 9.71 7.00
CA VAL A 235 -1.07 10.24 8.28
C VAL A 235 -2.22 10.30 9.28
N CYS A 236 -2.01 9.79 10.50
CA CYS A 236 -2.87 10.09 11.64
C CYS A 236 -2.06 10.80 12.73
N ILE A 237 -2.75 11.66 13.47
CA ILE A 237 -2.18 12.65 14.37
C ILE A 237 -2.90 12.51 15.70
N VAL A 238 -2.14 12.50 16.79
CA VAL A 238 -2.67 12.49 18.14
C VAL A 238 -2.39 13.83 18.80
N LYS A 239 -3.44 14.45 19.35
CA LYS A 239 -3.32 15.69 20.13
C LYS A 239 -4.32 15.68 21.28
N ASN A 240 -3.84 15.92 22.50
CA ASN A 240 -4.64 15.93 23.73
C ASN A 240 -5.48 14.65 23.90
N GLY A 241 -4.88 13.49 23.60
CA GLY A 241 -5.54 12.18 23.70
C GLY A 241 -6.63 11.92 22.64
N LYS A 242 -6.71 12.73 21.58
CA LYS A 242 -7.65 12.55 20.47
C LYS A 242 -6.91 12.25 19.18
N LEU A 243 -7.49 11.37 18.36
CA LEU A 243 -6.95 11.00 17.06
C LEU A 243 -7.63 11.80 15.94
N ALA A 244 -6.84 12.25 14.98
CA ALA A 244 -7.33 12.87 13.75
C ALA A 244 -6.58 12.36 12.52
N SER A 245 -7.22 12.45 11.37
CA SER A 245 -6.57 12.20 10.07
C SER A 245 -7.25 13.03 8.98
N PRO A 246 -6.51 13.45 7.93
CA PRO A 246 -7.06 14.27 6.85
C PRO A 246 -8.34 13.70 6.23
N SER A 247 -9.41 14.48 6.22
CA SER A 247 -10.69 14.11 5.59
C SER A 247 -10.68 14.25 4.06
N ARG A 248 -9.76 15.04 3.50
CA ARG A 248 -9.67 15.35 2.08
C ARG A 248 -8.24 15.26 1.58
N ASN A 249 -8.07 15.27 0.25
CA ASN A 249 -6.78 15.21 -0.43
C ASN A 249 -5.88 14.01 -0.04
N ALA A 250 -6.49 12.93 0.46
CA ALA A 250 -5.83 11.70 0.86
C ALA A 250 -6.66 10.50 0.40
N LEU A 251 -5.99 9.38 0.15
CA LEU A 251 -6.67 8.13 -0.16
C LEU A 251 -7.50 7.67 1.05
N PRO A 252 -8.75 7.19 0.87
CA PRO A 252 -9.48 6.44 1.88
C PRO A 252 -8.79 5.09 2.16
N GLY A 253 -7.72 5.12 2.97
CA GLY A 253 -6.92 3.96 3.30
C GLY A 253 -7.71 2.94 4.12
N ILE A 254 -7.58 1.66 3.77
CA ILE A 254 -8.19 0.58 4.55
C ILE A 254 -7.49 0.43 5.90
N THR A 255 -6.17 0.61 5.98
CA THR A 255 -5.46 0.66 7.28
C THR A 255 -5.93 1.82 8.13
N ARG A 256 -6.15 3.02 7.54
CA ARG A 256 -6.74 4.16 8.27
C ARG A 256 -8.15 3.84 8.76
N LYS A 257 -8.98 3.20 7.94
CA LYS A 257 -10.32 2.72 8.35
C LYS A 257 -10.20 1.80 9.57
N THR A 258 -9.29 0.81 9.53
CA THR A 258 -9.04 -0.09 10.66
C THR A 258 -8.56 0.67 11.90
N VAL A 259 -7.65 1.64 11.78
CA VAL A 259 -7.18 2.45 12.91
C VAL A 259 -8.32 3.22 13.58
N PHE A 260 -9.26 3.76 12.80
CA PHE A 260 -10.42 4.46 13.34
C PHE A 260 -11.40 3.49 14.03
N GLU A 261 -11.63 2.30 13.47
CA GLU A 261 -12.44 1.26 14.11
C GLU A 261 -11.79 0.77 15.42
N LEU A 262 -10.46 0.65 15.46
CA LEU A 262 -9.72 0.31 16.68
C LEU A 262 -9.78 1.43 17.72
N ALA A 263 -9.66 2.69 17.29
CA ALA A 263 -9.80 3.84 18.19
C ALA A 263 -11.18 3.84 18.87
N ASP A 264 -12.25 3.58 18.12
CA ASP A 264 -13.61 3.44 18.67
C ASP A 264 -13.70 2.33 19.72
N GLN A 265 -13.17 1.13 19.42
CA GLN A 265 -13.11 0.01 20.36
C GLN A 265 -12.33 0.32 21.64
N MET A 266 -11.32 1.18 21.54
CA MET A 266 -10.46 1.61 22.64
C MET A 266 -11.03 2.83 23.40
N GLY A 267 -12.18 3.38 22.98
CA GLY A 267 -12.76 4.58 23.57
C GLY A 267 -12.00 5.87 23.26
N ILE A 268 -11.22 5.88 22.17
CA ILE A 268 -10.46 7.05 21.69
C ILE A 268 -11.32 7.83 20.69
N GLU A 269 -11.50 9.13 20.95
CA GLU A 269 -12.17 10.02 20.00
C GLU A 269 -11.32 10.17 18.72
N ALA A 270 -11.85 9.67 17.60
CA ALA A 270 -11.19 9.72 16.29
C ALA A 270 -12.03 10.52 15.27
N THR A 271 -11.43 11.52 14.62
CA THR A 271 -12.14 12.40 13.67
C THR A 271 -11.43 12.53 12.33
N LEU A 272 -12.19 12.35 11.24
CA LEU A 272 -11.74 12.75 9.92
C LEU A 272 -12.04 14.24 9.74
N ARG A 273 -11.01 15.05 9.61
CA ARG A 273 -11.11 16.51 9.44
C ARG A 273 -9.87 17.05 8.75
N ASP A 274 -9.92 18.33 8.39
CA ASP A 274 -8.71 19.04 7.99
C ASP A 274 -7.75 19.13 9.19
N VAL A 275 -6.48 18.83 8.93
CA VAL A 275 -5.40 19.01 9.89
C VAL A 275 -4.43 20.00 9.31
N THR A 276 -4.16 21.09 10.02
CA THR A 276 -3.27 22.15 9.54
C THR A 276 -1.81 21.73 9.67
N SER A 277 -0.92 22.34 8.89
CA SER A 277 0.52 22.17 9.09
C SER A 277 0.96 22.55 10.50
N HIS A 278 0.38 23.59 11.11
CA HIS A 278 0.70 23.99 12.48
C HIS A 278 0.38 22.88 13.49
N GLU A 279 -0.80 22.27 13.36
CA GLU A 279 -1.20 21.16 14.21
C GLU A 279 -0.33 19.92 14.01
N LEU A 280 0.14 19.67 12.78
CA LEU A 280 1.09 18.58 12.51
C LEU A 280 2.40 18.76 13.30
N TYR A 281 2.95 19.98 13.37
CA TYR A 281 4.16 20.28 14.14
C TYR A 281 3.93 20.32 15.66
N ASP A 282 2.69 20.57 16.10
CA ASP A 282 2.31 20.59 17.52
C ASP A 282 1.78 19.24 18.01
N ALA A 283 1.83 18.17 17.19
CA ALA A 283 1.29 16.87 17.54
C ALA A 283 1.99 16.24 18.76
N ASP A 284 1.22 15.51 19.58
CA ASP A 284 1.79 14.72 20.67
C ASP A 284 2.35 13.38 20.14
N GLU A 285 1.67 12.78 19.15
CA GLU A 285 2.12 11.59 18.43
C GLU A 285 1.75 11.68 16.94
N LEU A 286 2.57 11.09 16.07
CA LEU A 286 2.32 10.95 14.64
C LEU A 286 2.46 9.50 14.21
N MET A 287 1.60 9.07 13.28
CA MET A 287 1.64 7.72 12.71
C MET A 287 1.44 7.72 11.20
N ALA A 288 2.29 6.97 10.49
CA ALA A 288 2.06 6.57 9.11
C ALA A 288 1.27 5.26 9.10
N VAL A 289 0.20 5.19 8.29
CA VAL A 289 -0.65 4.00 8.21
C VAL A 289 -0.86 3.54 6.77
N THR A 290 -0.55 2.28 6.48
CA THR A 290 -0.66 1.70 5.12
C THR A 290 -0.76 0.17 5.14
N THR A 291 -1.19 -0.42 4.03
CA THR A 291 -1.33 -1.89 3.91
C THR A 291 0.04 -2.58 3.94
N ALA A 292 1.01 -2.00 3.25
CA ALA A 292 2.40 -2.46 3.18
C ALA A 292 3.21 -1.89 4.36
N GLY A 293 2.78 -2.12 5.60
CA GLY A 293 3.46 -1.62 6.79
C GLY A 293 2.58 -1.38 8.01
N GLY A 294 1.27 -1.63 8.00
CA GLY A 294 0.44 -1.44 9.19
C GLY A 294 0.50 -0.01 9.76
N VAL A 295 0.91 0.13 11.02
CA VAL A 295 0.93 1.39 11.79
C VAL A 295 2.34 1.69 12.29
N THR A 296 2.97 2.72 11.71
CA THR A 296 4.36 3.09 11.99
C THR A 296 4.45 4.44 12.70
N PRO A 297 5.11 4.54 13.87
CA PRO A 297 5.36 5.81 14.54
C PRO A 297 6.27 6.74 13.73
N ILE A 298 5.95 8.04 13.68
CA ILE A 298 6.83 9.09 13.17
C ILE A 298 7.29 9.93 14.37
N ASN A 299 8.57 9.84 14.70
CA ASN A 299 9.10 10.36 15.95
C ASN A 299 9.78 11.73 15.78
N SER A 300 10.09 12.10 14.54
CA SER A 300 10.68 13.38 14.20
C SER A 300 10.10 13.93 12.91
N LEU A 301 9.86 15.24 12.90
CA LEU A 301 9.42 16.01 11.74
C LEU A 301 10.36 17.18 11.51
N ASP A 302 10.93 17.28 10.31
CA ASP A 302 11.89 18.33 9.95
C ASP A 302 13.13 18.42 10.86
N GLY A 303 13.50 17.30 11.51
CA GLY A 303 14.65 17.21 12.41
C GLY A 303 14.32 17.54 13.87
N GLU A 304 13.10 17.98 14.15
CA GLU A 304 12.62 18.20 15.51
C GLU A 304 11.87 16.97 16.02
N PRO A 305 11.96 16.63 17.32
CA PRO A 305 11.22 15.51 17.89
C PRO A 305 9.72 15.82 17.95
N ILE A 306 8.89 14.80 17.69
CA ILE A 306 7.46 14.80 18.00
C ILE A 306 7.29 14.29 19.43
N GLY A 307 6.53 15.02 20.25
CA GLY A 307 6.41 14.71 21.67
C GLY A 307 7.78 14.66 22.37
N ASN A 308 8.18 13.47 22.82
CA ASN A 308 9.50 13.24 23.44
C ASN A 308 10.52 12.58 22.50
N GLY A 309 10.21 12.39 21.22
CA GLY A 309 11.08 11.73 20.24
C GLY A 309 11.02 10.20 20.24
N GLU A 310 10.11 9.60 21.01
CA GLU A 310 9.90 8.16 21.09
C GLU A 310 8.49 7.79 20.55
N PRO A 311 8.24 6.51 20.17
CA PRO A 311 6.91 6.06 19.82
C PRO A 311 5.92 6.32 20.97
N GLY A 312 4.86 7.08 20.68
CA GLY A 312 3.86 7.44 21.68
C GLY A 312 2.95 6.26 22.09
N PRO A 313 2.39 6.31 23.31
CA PRO A 313 1.62 5.20 23.87
C PRO A 313 0.35 4.87 23.08
N MET A 314 -0.35 5.86 22.51
CA MET A 314 -1.54 5.60 21.69
C MET A 314 -1.16 4.88 20.40
N THR A 315 -0.10 5.33 19.75
CA THR A 315 0.44 4.76 18.51
C THR A 315 0.88 3.32 18.72
N VAL A 316 1.61 3.03 19.81
CA VAL A 316 2.04 1.67 20.18
C VAL A 316 0.83 0.78 20.43
N ALA A 317 -0.15 1.23 21.21
CA ALA A 317 -1.34 0.44 21.50
C ALA A 317 -2.17 0.12 20.25
N ILE A 318 -2.33 1.09 19.34
CA ILE A 318 -3.03 0.89 18.06
C ILE A 318 -2.25 -0.06 17.14
N ARG A 319 -0.91 0.08 17.04
CA ARG A 319 -0.05 -0.82 16.27
C ARG A 319 -0.17 -2.26 16.75
N ASP A 320 -0.04 -2.47 18.05
CA ASP A 320 -0.05 -3.83 18.63
C ASP A 320 -1.43 -4.47 18.44
N ARG A 321 -2.50 -3.70 18.64
CA ARG A 321 -3.87 -4.16 18.36
C ARG A 321 -4.08 -4.46 16.87
N PHE A 322 -3.54 -3.64 15.96
CA PHE A 322 -3.63 -3.86 14.53
C PHE A 322 -2.99 -5.18 14.10
N TRP A 323 -1.80 -5.51 14.60
CA TRP A 323 -1.16 -6.79 14.29
C TRP A 323 -1.90 -7.98 14.91
N ALA A 324 -2.40 -7.84 16.14
CA ALA A 324 -3.21 -8.88 16.78
C ALA A 324 -4.49 -9.22 16.00
N LEU A 325 -5.11 -8.26 15.30
CA LEU A 325 -6.29 -8.52 14.47
C LEU A 325 -6.04 -9.53 13.35
N MET A 326 -4.80 -9.70 12.89
CA MET A 326 -4.46 -10.62 11.80
C MET A 326 -4.58 -12.10 12.22
N ASP A 327 -4.55 -12.35 13.52
CA ASP A 327 -4.63 -13.69 14.13
C ASP A 327 -6.00 -13.99 14.73
N GLU A 328 -6.89 -13.00 14.80
CA GLU A 328 -8.19 -13.13 15.43
C GLU A 328 -9.26 -13.55 14.42
N PRO A 329 -9.89 -14.74 14.58
CA PRO A 329 -11.00 -15.13 13.74
C PRO A 329 -12.10 -14.07 13.73
N GLY A 330 -12.41 -13.52 12.56
CA GLY A 330 -13.36 -12.44 12.43
C GLY A 330 -13.66 -12.07 10.98
N PRO A 331 -14.63 -11.17 10.75
CA PRO A 331 -15.07 -10.81 9.39
C PRO A 331 -14.03 -10.00 8.60
N LEU A 332 -12.92 -9.60 9.24
CA LEU A 332 -11.84 -8.86 8.60
C LEU A 332 -10.80 -9.77 7.96
N ILE A 333 -10.79 -11.07 8.25
CA ILE A 333 -9.83 -12.01 7.71
C ILE A 333 -10.51 -13.16 6.98
N GLU A 334 -9.93 -13.56 5.85
CA GLU A 334 -10.32 -14.77 5.12
C GLU A 334 -9.09 -15.69 5.01
N ALA A 335 -9.21 -16.94 5.45
CA ALA A 335 -8.12 -17.90 5.35
C ALA A 335 -7.86 -18.30 3.90
N ILE A 336 -6.58 -18.39 3.52
CA ILE A 336 -6.17 -18.92 2.22
C ILE A 336 -6.07 -20.44 2.28
N GLU A 337 -6.65 -21.11 1.29
CA GLU A 337 -6.48 -22.55 1.08
C GLU A 337 -5.20 -22.79 0.24
N TYR A 338 -4.17 -23.36 0.85
CA TYR A 338 -2.87 -23.66 0.23
C TYR A 338 -2.78 -25.10 -0.26
#